data_AF-A0A3A8H330-F1
#
_entry.id   AF-A0A3A8H330-F1
#
_cell.length_a   1.000
_cell.length_b   1.000
_cell.length_c   1.000
_cell.angle_alpha   90.00
_cell.angle_beta   90.00
_cell.angle_gamma   90.00
#
_symmetry.space_group_name_H-M   'P 1'
#
loop_
_entity.id
_entity.type
_entity.pdbx_description
1 polymer ?
#
loop_
_entity_poly.entity_id
_entity_poly.type
_entity_poly.pdbx_seq_one_letter_code
_entity_poly.pdbx_strand_id
1 'polypeptide(L)'
;MDSTHERQSHTLWQLNYASFFLAVLKTIGPLTLVCSVGFGLLQGWPGFNVTAFVTGLFLFGFLFGLFGILFLVFKVDARGSTYCKDPLMHLEPSEHDLSARDAAGALLGRVSSGTLRVVHVNVMQGKRGLMGALRLDHAKGSVWLSPYQWIGAWPGLRSESFHESIHYVEDPLFDALSRLAE
;
A
#
# COMPACT_ATOMS: atom_id res chain seq x y z
N MET A 1 9.87 -19.95 33.22
CA MET A 1 9.94 -20.77 32.00
C MET A 1 8.78 -20.37 31.12
N ASP A 2 9.12 -19.84 29.95
CA ASP A 2 8.31 -19.53 28.77
C ASP A 2 7.06 -18.66 28.92
N SER A 3 7.28 -17.35 29.11
CA SER A 3 6.41 -16.35 28.50
C SER A 3 6.87 -16.17 27.04
N THR A 4 6.16 -16.83 26.13
CA THR A 4 6.20 -16.54 24.69
C THR A 4 5.76 -15.09 24.49
N HIS A 5 6.69 -14.14 24.57
CA HIS A 5 6.53 -12.86 23.91
C HIS A 5 6.40 -13.20 22.42
N GLU A 6 5.17 -13.19 21.91
CA GLU A 6 4.92 -13.25 20.49
C GLU A 6 5.80 -12.18 19.84
N ARG A 7 6.84 -12.60 19.11
CA ARG A 7 7.50 -11.71 18.16
C ARG A 7 6.45 -11.34 17.14
N GLN A 8 5.84 -10.18 17.31
CA GLN A 8 4.92 -9.64 16.32
C GLN A 8 5.75 -9.22 15.11
N SER A 9 5.93 -10.16 14.19
CA SER A 9 6.57 -9.90 12.90
C SER A 9 5.62 -9.09 12.03
N HIS A 10 6.05 -7.92 11.56
CA HIS A 10 5.29 -7.12 10.62
C HIS A 10 5.96 -7.15 9.24
N THR A 11 5.18 -7.48 8.21
CA THR A 11 5.64 -7.41 6.82
C THR A 11 5.27 -6.06 6.21
N LEU A 12 6.24 -5.35 5.65
CA LEU A 12 5.97 -4.19 4.81
C LEU A 12 5.62 -4.67 3.41
N TRP A 13 4.54 -4.13 2.86
CA TRP A 13 4.01 -4.52 1.56
C TRP A 13 4.14 -3.38 0.55
N GLN A 14 4.35 -3.73 -0.71
CA GLN A 14 4.37 -2.80 -1.84
C GLN A 14 3.32 -3.20 -2.87
N LEU A 15 2.62 -2.22 -3.47
CA LEU A 15 1.65 -2.49 -4.51
C LEU A 15 2.32 -3.03 -5.77
N ASN A 16 1.85 -4.16 -6.27
CA ASN A 16 2.23 -4.68 -7.58
C ASN A 16 1.25 -4.16 -8.63
N TYR A 17 1.70 -3.15 -9.39
CA TYR A 17 0.89 -2.50 -10.42
C TYR A 17 0.45 -3.45 -11.53
N ALA A 18 1.27 -4.44 -11.90
CA ALA A 18 0.91 -5.41 -12.93
C ALA A 18 -0.23 -6.32 -12.44
N SER A 19 -0.12 -6.82 -11.21
CA SER A 19 -1.18 -7.61 -10.55
C SER A 19 -2.46 -6.79 -10.37
N PHE A 20 -2.33 -5.51 -10.00
CA PHE A 20 -3.48 -4.61 -9.89
C PHE A 20 -4.17 -4.38 -11.24
N PHE A 21 -3.41 -4.07 -12.29
CA PHE A 21 -3.95 -3.87 -13.64
C PHE A 21 -4.63 -5.14 -14.17
N LEU A 22 -4.03 -6.31 -13.96
CA LEU A 22 -4.66 -7.59 -14.31
C LEU A 22 -5.95 -7.82 -13.54
N ALA A 23 -6.03 -7.44 -12.26
CA ALA A 23 -7.26 -7.55 -11.48
C ALA A 23 -8.36 -6.60 -12.01
N VAL A 24 -8.00 -5.37 -12.40
CA VAL A 24 -8.92 -4.44 -13.08
C VAL A 24 -9.43 -5.05 -14.39
N LEU A 25 -8.52 -5.56 -15.23
CA LEU A 25 -8.87 -6.17 -16.51
C LEU A 25 -9.79 -7.38 -16.35
N LYS A 26 -9.55 -8.24 -15.34
CA LYS A 26 -10.43 -9.37 -15.02
C LYS A 26 -11.82 -8.94 -14.56
N THR A 27 -11.93 -7.76 -13.96
CA THR A 27 -13.21 -7.22 -13.48
C THR A 27 -14.02 -6.65 -14.64
N ILE A 28 -13.37 -6.00 -15.61
CA ILE A 28 -14.04 -5.31 -16.72
C ILE A 28 -14.23 -6.23 -17.95
N GLY A 29 -13.27 -7.13 -18.22
CA GLY A 29 -13.20 -7.94 -19.44
C GLY A 29 -14.42 -8.85 -19.71
N PRO A 30 -14.95 -9.59 -18.73
CA PRO A 30 -16.17 -10.38 -18.94
C PRO A 30 -17.38 -9.53 -19.27
N LEU A 31 -17.49 -8.35 -18.64
CA LEU A 31 -18.60 -7.44 -18.86
C LEU A 31 -18.59 -6.87 -20.28
N THR A 32 -17.43 -6.40 -20.75
CA THR A 32 -17.29 -5.91 -22.13
C THR A 32 -17.65 -6.99 -23.13
N LEU A 33 -17.25 -8.25 -22.90
CA LEU A 33 -17.56 -9.36 -23.79
C LEU A 33 -19.08 -9.64 -23.86
N VAL A 34 -19.77 -9.70 -22.72
CA VAL A 34 -21.24 -9.88 -22.66
C VAL A 34 -21.97 -8.73 -23.36
N CYS A 35 -21.54 -7.49 -23.11
CA CYS A 35 -22.12 -6.31 -23.74
C CYS A 35 -21.91 -6.29 -25.27
N SER A 36 -20.75 -6.71 -25.76
CA SER A 36 -20.47 -6.82 -27.20
C SER A 36 -21.34 -7.87 -27.89
N VAL A 37 -21.54 -9.04 -27.26
CA VAL A 37 -22.44 -10.08 -27.80
C VAL A 37 -23.89 -9.59 -27.82
N GLY A 38 -24.35 -8.94 -26.74
CA GLY A 38 -25.69 -8.37 -26.66
C GLY A 38 -25.95 -7.33 -27.75
N PHE A 39 -24.99 -6.45 -28.03
CA PHE A 39 -25.09 -5.47 -29.12
C PHE A 39 -25.26 -6.13 -30.49
N GLY A 40 -24.43 -7.14 -30.80
CA GLY A 40 -24.50 -7.84 -32.08
C GLY A 40 -25.84 -8.52 -32.34
N LEU A 41 -26.48 -9.05 -31.29
CA LEU A 41 -27.80 -9.69 -31.39
C LEU A 41 -28.95 -8.69 -31.55
N LEU A 42 -28.85 -7.51 -30.93
CA LEU A 42 -29.92 -6.49 -30.92
C LEU A 42 -29.93 -5.58 -32.15
N GLN A 43 -28.83 -5.52 -32.90
CA GLN A 43 -28.69 -4.67 -34.09
C GLN A 43 -29.71 -5.00 -35.21
N GLY A 44 -30.18 -6.25 -35.26
CA GLY A 44 -31.16 -6.70 -36.27
C GLY A 44 -32.63 -6.41 -35.93
N TRP A 45 -32.92 -5.82 -34.77
CA TRP A 45 -34.30 -5.62 -34.32
C TRP A 45 -34.93 -4.33 -34.87
N PRO A 46 -36.15 -4.40 -35.45
CA PRO A 46 -36.85 -3.19 -35.90
C PRO A 46 -37.18 -2.30 -34.69
N GLY A 47 -36.79 -1.02 -34.77
CA GLY A 47 -36.98 -0.04 -33.68
C GLY A 47 -35.78 0.13 -32.74
N PHE A 48 -34.65 -0.54 -32.99
CA PHE A 48 -33.43 -0.37 -32.20
C PHE A 48 -32.84 1.04 -32.35
N ASN A 49 -32.73 1.78 -31.23
CA ASN A 49 -32.09 3.09 -31.19
C ASN A 49 -30.61 2.94 -30.79
N VAL A 50 -29.73 3.02 -31.79
CA VAL A 50 -28.27 2.90 -31.62
C VAL A 50 -27.74 3.91 -30.61
N THR A 51 -28.17 5.17 -30.68
CA THR A 51 -27.69 6.23 -29.78
C THR A 51 -28.07 5.93 -28.33
N ALA A 52 -29.33 5.58 -28.07
CA ALA A 52 -29.79 5.24 -26.73
C ALA A 52 -29.06 4.01 -26.17
N PHE A 53 -28.81 3.01 -27.00
CA PHE A 53 -28.04 1.82 -26.61
C PHE A 53 -26.58 2.16 -26.30
N VAL A 54 -25.89 2.90 -27.16
CA VAL A 54 -24.48 3.29 -26.95
C VAL A 54 -24.35 4.16 -25.69
N THR A 55 -25.25 5.12 -25.50
CA THR A 55 -25.28 5.95 -24.29
C THR A 55 -25.53 5.11 -23.04
N GLY A 56 -26.49 4.18 -23.08
CA GLY A 56 -26.77 3.27 -21.96
C GLY A 56 -25.60 2.34 -21.63
N LEU A 57 -24.95 1.78 -22.66
CA LEU A 57 -23.79 0.91 -22.51
C LEU A 57 -22.56 1.66 -21.97
N PHE A 58 -22.36 2.90 -22.41
CA PHE A 58 -21.33 3.78 -21.85
C PHE A 58 -21.58 4.08 -20.37
N LEU A 59 -22.80 4.51 -20.01
CA LEU A 59 -23.18 4.77 -18.62
C LEU A 59 -23.04 3.53 -17.73
N PHE A 60 -23.49 2.38 -18.22
CA PHE A 60 -23.38 1.12 -17.50
C PHE A 60 -21.92 0.71 -17.30
N GLY A 61 -21.10 0.75 -18.35
CA GLY A 61 -19.67 0.45 -18.28
C GLY A 61 -18.91 1.42 -17.37
N PHE A 62 -19.24 2.71 -17.42
CA PHE A 62 -18.65 3.73 -16.55
C PHE A 62 -18.98 3.48 -15.08
N LEU A 63 -20.26 3.26 -14.75
CA LEU A 63 -20.67 2.99 -13.37
C LEU A 63 -20.07 1.69 -12.86
N PHE A 64 -20.16 0.60 -13.63
CA PHE A 64 -19.62 -0.68 -13.22
C PHE A 64 -18.09 -0.66 -13.09
N GLY A 65 -17.41 0.00 -14.03
CA GLY A 65 -15.97 0.23 -13.96
C GLY A 65 -15.58 1.02 -12.70
N LEU A 66 -16.31 2.10 -12.39
CA LEU A 66 -16.11 2.88 -11.18
C LEU A 66 -16.30 2.03 -9.91
N PHE A 67 -17.39 1.26 -9.82
CA PHE A 67 -17.65 0.36 -8.69
C PHE A 67 -16.58 -0.72 -8.55
N GLY A 68 -16.15 -1.33 -9.67
CA GLY A 68 -15.09 -2.34 -9.67
C GLY A 68 -13.74 -1.78 -9.22
N ILE A 69 -13.38 -0.58 -9.69
CA ILE A 69 -12.16 0.12 -9.27
C ILE A 69 -12.25 0.47 -7.78
N LEU A 70 -13.37 1.06 -7.32
CA LEU A 70 -13.56 1.37 -5.90
C LEU A 70 -13.44 0.11 -5.04
N PHE A 71 -14.08 -0.98 -5.43
CA PHE A 71 -13.98 -2.26 -4.73
C PHE A 71 -12.52 -2.76 -4.66
N LEU A 72 -11.79 -2.70 -5.77
CA LEU A 72 -10.37 -3.07 -5.82
C LEU A 72 -9.52 -2.18 -4.91
N VAL A 73 -9.73 -0.87 -4.93
CA VAL A 73 -9.02 0.08 -4.06
C VAL A 73 -9.29 -0.24 -2.59
N PHE A 74 -10.54 -0.39 -2.18
CA PHE A 74 -10.87 -0.76 -0.80
C PHE A 74 -10.25 -2.10 -0.38
N LYS A 75 -10.24 -3.08 -1.29
CA LYS A 75 -9.65 -4.40 -1.02
C LYS A 75 -8.14 -4.33 -0.89
N VAL A 76 -7.47 -3.49 -1.67
CA VAL A 76 -6.03 -3.25 -1.58
C VAL A 76 -5.69 -2.47 -0.31
N ASP A 77 -6.44 -1.43 0.03
CA ASP A 77 -6.13 -0.55 1.17
C ASP A 77 -6.54 -1.12 2.53
N ALA A 78 -7.32 -2.20 2.56
CA ALA A 78 -7.69 -2.87 3.81
C ALA A 78 -6.44 -3.27 4.64
N ARG A 79 -6.55 -3.10 5.96
CA ARG A 79 -5.46 -3.42 6.92
C ARG A 79 -5.08 -4.89 6.80
N GLY A 80 -3.78 -5.15 6.69
CA GLY A 80 -3.24 -6.51 6.50
C GLY A 80 -3.56 -7.16 5.16
N SER A 81 -4.19 -6.45 4.21
CA SER A 81 -4.47 -7.00 2.89
C SER A 81 -3.20 -7.26 2.10
N THR A 82 -3.05 -8.50 1.63
CA THR A 82 -1.99 -8.97 0.73
C THR A 82 -2.42 -8.92 -0.74
N TYR A 83 -3.64 -8.47 -1.03
CA TYR A 83 -4.19 -8.50 -2.38
C TYR A 83 -3.46 -7.52 -3.30
N CYS A 84 -2.90 -8.01 -4.42
CA CYS A 84 -2.08 -7.24 -5.36
C CYS A 84 -0.85 -6.58 -4.70
N LYS A 85 -0.35 -7.09 -3.58
CA LYS A 85 0.86 -6.57 -2.95
C LYS A 85 1.94 -7.64 -2.84
N ASP A 86 3.18 -7.23 -3.02
CA ASP A 86 4.35 -8.06 -2.82
C ASP A 86 5.03 -7.70 -1.48
N PRO A 87 5.60 -8.68 -0.77
CA PRO A 87 6.33 -8.41 0.46
C PRO A 87 7.65 -7.70 0.11
N LEU A 88 7.94 -6.61 0.83
CA LEU A 88 9.18 -5.85 0.66
C LEU A 88 10.22 -6.28 1.70
N MET A 89 9.83 -6.23 2.97
CA MET A 89 10.68 -6.62 4.11
C MET A 89 9.84 -7.08 5.30
N HIS A 90 10.46 -7.86 6.18
CA HIS A 90 9.91 -8.27 7.45
C HIS A 90 10.64 -7.55 8.59
N LEU A 91 9.88 -6.87 9.43
CA LEU A 91 10.33 -6.26 10.67
C LEU A 91 9.98 -7.19 11.82
N GLU A 92 10.99 -7.58 12.60
CA GLU A 92 10.84 -8.31 13.86
C GLU A 92 11.26 -7.37 15.00
N PRO A 93 10.36 -6.52 15.49
CA PRO A 93 10.59 -5.70 16.67
C PRO A 93 10.62 -6.55 17.95
N SER A 94 11.50 -6.16 18.86
CA SER A 94 11.60 -6.60 20.24
C SER A 94 11.63 -5.34 21.13
N GLU A 95 11.46 -5.49 22.45
CA GLU A 95 11.39 -4.34 23.36
C GLU A 95 12.60 -3.39 23.26
N HIS A 96 13.79 -3.91 22.92
CA HIS A 96 15.06 -3.17 22.91
C HIS A 96 15.85 -3.37 21.61
N ASP A 97 15.25 -4.02 20.61
CA ASP A 97 15.96 -4.36 19.37
C ASP A 97 14.97 -4.45 18.21
N LEU A 98 15.49 -4.28 17.00
CA LEU A 98 14.74 -4.44 15.76
C LEU A 98 15.63 -5.18 14.77
N SER A 99 15.09 -6.24 14.18
CA SER A 99 15.72 -6.85 13.01
C SER A 99 14.86 -6.70 11.78
N ALA A 100 15.49 -6.37 10.66
CA ALA A 100 14.87 -6.28 9.36
C ALA A 100 15.39 -7.41 8.46
N ARG A 101 14.49 -8.08 7.76
CA ARG A 101 14.79 -9.13 6.78
C ARG A 101 14.16 -8.79 5.45
N ASP A 102 14.76 -9.24 4.35
CA ASP A 102 14.11 -9.10 3.05
C ASP A 102 12.97 -10.10 2.88
N ALA A 103 12.24 -9.98 1.77
CA ALA A 103 11.15 -10.87 1.40
C ALA A 103 11.53 -12.36 1.33
N ALA A 104 12.81 -12.68 1.14
CA ALA A 104 13.32 -14.06 1.12
C ALA A 104 13.75 -14.54 2.52
N GLY A 105 13.66 -13.68 3.55
CA GLY A 105 14.03 -13.97 4.92
C GLY A 105 15.52 -13.72 5.25
N ALA A 106 16.32 -13.21 4.30
CA ALA A 106 17.70 -12.88 4.55
C ALA A 106 17.81 -11.61 5.41
N LEU A 107 18.73 -11.61 6.37
CA LEU A 107 18.90 -10.50 7.31
C LEU A 107 19.43 -9.26 6.58
N LEU A 108 18.67 -8.16 6.63
CA LEU A 108 19.07 -6.84 6.12
C LEU A 108 19.85 -6.04 7.14
N GLY A 109 19.52 -6.21 8.42
CA GLY A 109 20.22 -5.57 9.52
C GLY A 109 19.51 -5.74 10.86
N ARG A 110 20.20 -5.31 11.93
CA ARG A 110 19.69 -5.30 13.30
C ARG A 110 20.21 -4.11 14.08
N VAL A 111 19.35 -3.46 14.87
CA VAL A 111 19.70 -2.27 15.66
C VAL A 111 20.82 -2.56 16.65
N SER A 112 20.73 -3.65 17.41
CA SER A 112 21.78 -4.05 18.35
C SER A 112 23.16 -4.33 17.72
N SER A 113 23.21 -4.57 16.40
CA SER A 113 24.47 -4.75 15.66
C SER A 113 24.95 -3.49 14.93
N GLY A 114 24.20 -2.37 15.02
CA GLY A 114 24.49 -1.12 14.31
C GLY A 114 24.31 -1.19 12.79
N THR A 115 23.79 -2.29 12.25
CA THR A 115 23.57 -2.49 10.80
C THR A 115 22.17 -2.05 10.33
N LEU A 116 21.29 -1.73 11.28
CA LEU A 116 19.99 -1.13 11.06
C LEU A 116 19.89 0.08 11.98
N ARG A 117 19.46 1.22 11.45
CA ARG A 117 19.27 2.44 12.22
C ARG A 117 17.84 2.95 12.03
N VAL A 118 17.20 3.36 13.11
CA VAL A 118 15.89 4.01 13.09
C VAL A 118 16.11 5.47 13.42
N VAL A 119 15.57 6.39 12.62
CA VAL A 119 15.82 7.83 12.77
C VAL A 119 14.50 8.59 12.67
N HIS A 120 14.28 9.57 13.55
CA HIS A 120 13.18 10.52 13.39
C HIS A 120 13.46 11.46 12.22
N VAL A 121 12.49 11.60 11.33
CA VAL A 121 12.61 12.49 10.17
C VAL A 121 11.35 13.31 10.00
N ASN A 122 11.50 14.55 9.52
CA ASN A 122 10.37 15.34 9.06
C ASN A 122 10.23 15.20 7.56
N VAL A 123 9.02 14.95 7.07
CA VAL A 123 8.75 14.79 5.64
C VAL A 123 7.64 15.74 5.20
N MET A 124 7.80 16.33 4.02
CA MET A 124 6.80 17.23 3.44
C MET A 124 5.75 16.40 2.67
N GLN A 125 4.51 16.35 3.17
CA GLN A 125 3.41 15.65 2.50
C GLN A 125 2.55 16.62 1.66
N GLY A 126 3.16 17.19 0.62
CA GLY A 126 2.49 18.09 -0.33
C GLY A 126 1.70 19.20 0.37
N LYS A 127 0.38 19.28 0.13
CA LYS A 127 -0.49 20.31 0.71
C LYS A 127 -0.81 20.12 2.20
N ARG A 128 -0.56 18.93 2.76
CA ARG A 128 -0.80 18.66 4.19
C ARG A 128 0.32 19.21 5.10
N GLY A 129 1.42 19.67 4.50
CA GLY A 129 2.52 20.29 5.22
C GLY A 129 3.51 19.26 5.76
N LEU A 130 4.25 19.68 6.79
CA LEU A 130 5.34 18.92 7.40
C LEU A 130 4.78 17.91 8.42
N MET A 131 5.14 16.64 8.28
CA MET A 131 4.78 15.58 9.24
C MET A 131 6.00 14.87 9.80
N GLY A 132 5.86 14.38 11.03
CA GLY A 132 6.83 13.48 11.63
C GLY A 132 6.70 12.07 11.04
N ALA A 133 7.84 11.47 10.71
CA ALA A 133 7.96 10.11 10.20
C ALA A 133 9.20 9.43 10.81
N LEU A 134 9.37 8.14 10.51
CA LEU A 134 10.57 7.37 10.84
C LEU A 134 11.27 6.95 9.54
N ARG A 135 12.60 6.93 9.56
CA ARG A 135 13.41 6.34 8.50
C ARG A 135 14.16 5.13 9.05
N LEU A 136 14.04 4.01 8.35
CA LEU A 136 14.81 2.80 8.60
C LEU A 136 15.96 2.74 7.61
N ASP A 137 17.19 2.88 8.09
CA ASP A 137 18.40 2.77 7.27
C ASP A 137 19.01 1.38 7.45
N HIS A 138 19.15 0.62 6.35
CA HIS A 138 19.70 -0.73 6.34
C HIS A 138 20.70 -0.92 5.19
N ALA A 139 21.39 -2.06 5.15
CA ALA A 139 22.48 -2.31 4.19
C ALA A 139 22.10 -2.12 2.70
N LYS A 140 20.83 -2.33 2.33
CA LYS A 140 20.36 -2.20 0.93
C LYS A 140 19.74 -0.83 0.58
N GLY A 141 19.66 0.13 1.51
CA GLY A 141 18.94 1.39 1.31
C GLY A 141 18.16 1.87 2.53
N SER A 142 17.24 2.80 2.31
CA SER A 142 16.43 3.43 3.36
C SER A 142 14.95 3.24 3.09
N VAL A 143 14.12 3.11 4.12
CA VAL A 143 12.66 3.06 3.98
C VAL A 143 12.00 4.01 4.96
N TRP A 144 11.03 4.78 4.46
CA TRP A 144 10.28 5.75 5.25
C TRP A 144 8.99 5.14 5.74
N LEU A 145 8.73 5.27 7.04
CA LEU A 145 7.55 4.80 7.72
C LEU A 145 6.76 5.98 8.28
N SER A 146 5.45 5.92 8.16
CA SER A 146 4.52 6.90 8.75
C SER A 146 3.37 6.15 9.43
N PRO A 147 2.82 6.65 10.53
CA PRO A 147 1.61 6.07 11.10
C PRO A 147 0.40 6.44 10.23
N TYR A 148 -0.71 5.71 10.41
CA TYR A 148 -1.97 6.09 9.77
C TYR A 148 -2.53 7.40 10.33
N GLN A 149 -2.27 7.66 11.61
CA GLN A 149 -2.60 8.94 12.23
C GLN A 149 -1.54 9.98 11.92
N TRP A 150 -1.98 11.20 11.61
CA TRP A 150 -1.06 12.29 11.32
C TRP A 150 -0.33 12.73 12.59
N ILE A 151 1.02 12.69 12.55
CA ILE A 151 1.88 13.22 13.60
C ILE A 151 2.49 14.54 13.14
N GLY A 152 2.44 15.55 14.02
CA GLY A 152 3.10 16.83 13.78
C GLY A 152 4.61 16.68 13.57
N ALA A 153 5.23 17.68 12.96
CA ALA A 153 6.67 17.65 12.75
C ALA A 153 7.45 17.56 14.06
N TRP A 154 8.52 16.77 14.06
CA TRP A 154 9.48 16.67 15.16
C TRP A 154 10.22 18.01 15.32
N PRO A 155 10.25 18.58 16.53
CA PRO A 155 10.92 19.86 16.76
C PRO A 155 12.43 19.74 16.50
N GLY A 156 13.02 20.75 15.87
CA GLY A 156 14.46 20.82 15.63
C GLY A 156 14.98 20.01 14.44
N LEU A 157 14.14 19.18 13.79
CA LEU A 157 14.53 18.41 12.60
C LEU A 157 14.15 19.15 11.31
N ARG A 158 15.06 19.13 10.33
CA ARG A 158 14.80 19.68 9.00
C ARG A 158 13.92 18.73 8.19
N SER A 159 13.15 19.28 7.26
CA SER A 159 12.42 18.47 6.29
C SER A 159 13.39 17.73 5.39
N GLU A 160 13.19 16.43 5.23
CA GLU A 160 13.78 15.64 4.17
C GLU A 160 12.84 15.63 2.95
N SER A 161 13.43 15.77 1.76
CA SER A 161 12.75 15.48 0.51
C SER A 161 12.89 14.00 0.22
N PHE A 162 11.84 13.23 0.48
CA PHE A 162 11.81 11.83 0.07
C PHE A 162 11.49 11.73 -1.43
N HIS A 163 12.25 10.89 -2.14
CA HIS A 163 11.94 10.51 -3.53
C HIS A 163 11.21 9.16 -3.59
N GLU A 164 11.15 8.42 -2.47
CA GLU A 164 10.63 7.07 -2.38
C GLU A 164 9.30 6.97 -1.62
N SER A 165 8.52 5.91 -1.85
CA SER A 165 7.21 5.74 -1.21
C SER A 165 7.30 5.63 0.31
N ILE A 166 6.50 6.42 1.02
CA ILE A 166 6.28 6.27 2.47
C ILE A 166 5.35 5.08 2.72
N HIS A 167 5.76 4.16 3.59
CA HIS A 167 4.94 3.05 4.03
C HIS A 167 4.14 3.42 5.28
N TYR A 168 2.83 3.18 5.23
CA TYR A 168 1.98 3.35 6.39
C TYR A 168 2.00 2.10 7.27
N VAL A 169 2.24 2.30 8.56
CA VAL A 169 2.31 1.24 9.57
C VAL A 169 1.31 1.51 10.69
N GLU A 170 0.95 0.45 11.42
CA GLU A 170 0.05 0.57 12.57
C GLU A 170 0.70 1.38 13.71
N ASP A 171 -0.13 2.16 14.42
CA ASP A 171 0.33 3.06 15.50
C ASP A 171 1.16 2.31 16.58
N PRO A 172 0.80 1.10 17.05
CA PRO A 172 1.62 0.37 18.04
C PRO A 172 3.01 0.00 17.53
N LEU A 173 3.13 -0.39 16.26
CA LEU A 173 4.42 -0.66 15.65
C LEU A 173 5.22 0.63 15.53
N PHE A 174 4.58 1.70 15.05
CA PHE A 174 5.22 3.00 14.92
C PHE A 174 5.79 3.49 16.25
N ASP A 175 5.02 3.40 17.33
CA ASP A 175 5.43 3.80 18.67
C ASP A 175 6.61 2.95 19.18
N ALA A 176 6.59 1.64 18.94
CA ALA A 176 7.70 0.75 19.29
C ALA A 176 8.99 1.11 18.54
N LEU A 177 8.89 1.38 17.23
CA LEU A 177 10.02 1.80 16.41
C LEU A 177 10.53 3.19 16.81
N SER A 178 9.63 4.11 17.15
CA SER A 178 9.97 5.46 17.59
C SER A 178 10.78 5.48 18.89
N ARG A 179 10.59 4.50 19.78
CA ARG A 179 11.41 4.34 20.99
C ARG A 179 12.83 3.86 20.70
N LEU A 180 13.03 3.19 19.57
CA LEU A 180 14.33 2.72 19.10
C LEU A 180 15.03 3.74 18.20
N ALA A 181 14.39 4.88 17.93
CA ALA A 181 14.92 5.90 17.06
C ALA A 181 15.95 6.78 17.77
N GLU A 182 17.03 7.10 17.05
CA GLU A 182 18.14 7.96 17.48
C GLU A 182 18.02 9.40 16.97
#